data_AF-A0A0J8R419-F1
#
_entry.id   AF-A0A0J8R419-F1
#
_cell.length_a   1.000
_cell.length_b   1.000
_cell.length_c   1.000
_cell.angle_alpha   90.00
_cell.angle_beta   90.00
_cell.angle_gamma   90.00
#
_symmetry.space_group_name_H-M   'P 1'
#
loop_
_entity.id
_entity.type
_entity.pdbx_description
1 polymer ?
#
loop_
_entity_poly.entity_id
_entity_poly.type
_entity_poly.pdbx_seq_one_letter_code
_entity_poly.pdbx_strand_id
1 'polypeptide(L)'
;MSHSMASIDVAETTRGWTPLILACIMGHLEIVEILLQAKASHTLVDRRGWTAKEHAAFRGHLHIANLLPMHESLGPFGGPSNLQPGTVSSSFTTKRDESCLVLNLGPMQRNKQMAAVALNFDSTPHPESFSIEVSLPGGPSYLLQLPILDDASNPLLFPVGKSATPQIIFKLFRGVGTGGQKGPLVGGGTALLENACPSCTPDHESLIRTRSISIISKNTLDFIGTVSFTYVIAKPYASTGRPSAQLIPISNSVQLVGHRGFGQNTAERDYLQLGENTVEVGQSCLSAKTMGASFVEVTRDLVPIIYHDFSLSESGTDVPIHDVSLNQFLYSGKSALLDDLVRSLPNDRACQRNPRSQSLTRYDDKFASANYRLQHTVDFMKKGFKPNSQGTSIQSPFATLEDLFIKLPKDLGFVIELKYPRPHEAADASVAPVAIEVNAFIDVILDKIHRFGAGRNIVLASFTPEICILLSRKARGYPIMFITNAGKRPITDMEKRGASLQVAIQFARQWNFTGVVLAAETFLLCPRLIQYVQRSGLLCASYGLVNNVPENAKVQVDAGIDMLIVDRVGLIAKALASTQEVVNRN
;
A
#
# COMPACT_ATOMS: atom_id res chain seq x y z
N MET A 1 6.36 54.19 23.60
CA MET A 1 5.79 53.26 22.60
C MET A 1 5.62 51.92 23.29
N SER A 2 4.39 51.55 23.66
CA SER A 2 4.10 50.22 24.17
C SER A 2 4.21 49.25 23.00
N HIS A 3 5.28 48.47 22.93
CA HIS A 3 5.27 47.24 22.14
C HIS A 3 4.18 46.36 22.75
N SER A 4 2.96 46.38 22.20
CA SER A 4 1.98 45.34 22.54
C SER A 4 2.64 44.03 22.11
N MET A 5 3.01 43.17 23.06
CA MET A 5 3.41 41.81 22.72
C MET A 5 2.25 41.22 21.92
N ALA A 6 2.46 41.02 20.62
CA ALA A 6 1.48 40.35 19.79
C ALA A 6 1.21 38.98 20.42
N SER A 7 -0.05 38.65 20.64
CA SER A 7 -0.41 37.35 21.21
C SER A 7 0.12 36.24 20.30
N ILE A 8 0.73 35.21 20.89
CA ILE A 8 1.28 34.07 20.15
C ILE A 8 0.20 33.26 19.40
N ASP A 9 -1.05 33.44 19.82
CA ASP A 9 -2.23 32.73 19.30
C ASP A 9 -3.03 33.57 18.28
N VAL A 10 -2.47 34.67 17.76
CA VAL A 10 -3.14 35.49 16.74
C VAL A 10 -3.38 34.65 15.49
N ALA A 11 -4.66 34.39 15.20
CA ALA A 11 -5.09 33.67 14.02
C ALA A 11 -5.17 34.59 12.79
N GLU A 12 -4.78 34.08 11.62
CA GLU A 12 -4.92 34.83 10.38
C GLU A 12 -6.39 34.97 9.91
N THR A 13 -6.67 35.99 9.11
CA THR A 13 -8.03 36.48 8.83
C THR A 13 -8.79 35.74 7.74
N THR A 14 -8.25 34.69 7.13
CA THR A 14 -8.88 33.94 6.03
C THR A 14 -9.32 32.54 6.44
N ARG A 15 -8.46 31.75 7.09
CA ARG A 15 -8.72 30.37 7.53
C ARG A 15 -8.76 30.24 9.06
N GLY A 16 -8.32 31.25 9.80
CA GLY A 16 -8.20 31.20 11.26
C GLY A 16 -6.98 30.39 11.72
N TRP A 17 -5.92 30.31 10.91
CA TRP A 17 -4.73 29.57 11.32
C TRP A 17 -3.87 30.39 12.29
N THR A 18 -3.59 29.80 13.45
CA THR A 18 -2.58 30.30 14.39
C THR A 18 -1.18 29.94 13.90
N PRO A 19 -0.12 30.58 14.42
CA PRO A 19 1.27 30.18 14.12
C PRO A 19 1.52 28.69 14.36
N LEU A 20 0.94 28.13 15.44
CA LEU A 20 1.07 26.71 15.77
C LEU A 20 0.37 25.81 14.74
N ILE A 21 -0.85 26.17 14.29
CA ILE A 21 -1.54 25.44 13.22
C ILE A 21 -0.70 25.47 11.95
N LEU A 22 -0.16 26.63 11.57
CA LEU A 22 0.65 26.76 10.35
C LEU A 22 1.94 25.92 10.43
N ALA A 23 2.63 25.92 11.56
CA ALA A 23 3.82 25.09 11.77
C ALA A 23 3.50 23.59 11.65
N CYS A 24 2.34 23.16 12.17
CA CYS A 24 1.85 21.78 12.04
C CYS A 24 1.49 21.42 10.59
N ILE A 25 0.89 22.35 9.84
CA ILE A 25 0.55 22.18 8.42
C ILE A 25 1.82 21.99 7.58
N MET A 26 2.88 22.75 7.88
CA MET A 26 4.16 22.72 7.16
C MET A 26 5.10 21.62 7.62
N GLY A 27 4.79 20.93 8.73
CA GLY A 27 5.64 19.87 9.25
C GLY A 27 6.92 20.37 9.92
N HIS A 28 6.94 21.62 10.40
CA HIS A 28 8.13 22.23 11.01
C HIS A 28 8.21 21.90 12.50
N LEU A 29 8.76 20.73 12.82
CA LEU A 29 8.88 20.19 14.17
C LEU A 29 9.52 21.19 15.15
N GLU A 30 10.65 21.78 14.78
CA GLU A 30 11.41 22.69 15.64
C GLU A 30 10.60 23.95 15.98
N ILE A 31 9.83 24.47 15.02
CA ILE A 31 8.94 25.62 15.24
C ILE A 31 7.79 25.24 16.16
N VAL A 32 7.21 24.04 15.99
CA VAL A 32 6.15 23.55 16.88
C VAL A 32 6.65 23.46 18.33
N GLU A 33 7.85 22.91 18.54
CA GLU A 33 8.45 22.81 19.88
C GLU A 33 8.66 24.19 20.52
N ILE A 34 9.19 25.15 19.76
CA ILE A 34 9.39 26.54 20.24
C ILE A 34 8.06 27.19 20.62
N LEU A 35 7.02 27.04 19.79
CA LEU A 35 5.71 27.61 20.05
C LEU A 35 5.05 27.00 21.29
N LEU A 36 5.17 25.68 21.47
CA LEU A 36 4.66 25.00 22.68
C LEU A 36 5.41 25.43 23.94
N GLN A 37 6.74 25.61 23.87
CA GLN A 37 7.54 26.15 24.98
C GLN A 37 7.11 27.58 25.35
N ALA A 38 6.74 28.37 24.34
CA ALA A 38 6.17 29.71 24.52
C ALA A 38 4.69 29.71 24.93
N LYS A 39 4.12 28.54 25.28
CA LYS A 39 2.74 28.35 25.74
C LYS A 39 1.67 28.70 24.71
N ALA A 40 1.96 28.54 23.41
CA ALA A 40 0.93 28.62 22.37
C ALA A 40 -0.18 27.60 22.64
N SER A 41 -1.43 28.02 22.44
CA SER A 41 -2.58 27.17 22.71
C SER A 41 -2.80 26.14 21.61
N HIS A 42 -2.61 24.86 21.94
CA HIS A 42 -2.91 23.73 21.03
C HIS A 42 -4.41 23.43 20.92
N THR A 43 -5.23 24.08 21.76
CA THR A 43 -6.69 23.86 21.83
C THR A 43 -7.49 24.66 20.82
N LEU A 44 -6.86 25.66 20.20
CA LEU A 44 -7.50 26.51 19.20
C LEU A 44 -7.79 25.72 17.93
N VAL A 45 -8.96 26.01 17.35
CA VAL A 45 -9.40 25.45 16.08
C VAL A 45 -9.45 26.53 15.01
N ASP A 46 -9.19 26.12 13.77
CA ASP A 46 -9.38 26.99 12.62
C ASP A 46 -10.88 27.24 12.32
N ARG A 47 -11.18 28.08 11.33
CA ARG A 47 -12.57 28.39 10.94
C ARG A 47 -13.37 27.20 10.44
N ARG A 48 -12.67 26.12 10.08
CA ARG A 48 -13.28 24.86 9.65
C ARG A 48 -13.36 23.87 10.82
N GLY A 49 -13.02 24.26 12.04
CA GLY A 49 -13.06 23.44 13.24
C GLY A 49 -11.94 22.40 13.35
N TRP A 50 -10.83 22.58 12.63
CA TRP A 50 -9.65 21.70 12.70
C TRP A 50 -8.67 22.18 13.77
N THR A 51 -8.14 21.24 14.53
CA THR A 51 -7.04 21.46 15.47
C THR A 51 -5.69 21.43 14.77
N ALA A 52 -4.65 21.95 15.43
CA ALA A 52 -3.27 21.82 14.96
C ALA A 52 -2.84 20.34 14.81
N LYS A 53 -3.29 19.48 15.73
CA LYS A 53 -3.02 18.04 15.73
C LYS A 53 -3.62 17.34 14.51
N GLU A 54 -4.86 17.66 14.17
CA GLU A 54 -5.54 17.09 12.99
C GLU A 54 -4.88 17.52 11.69
N HIS A 55 -4.43 18.78 11.58
CA HIS A 55 -3.67 19.26 10.42
C HIS A 55 -2.34 18.51 10.27
N ALA A 56 -1.60 18.30 11.36
CA ALA A 56 -0.37 17.50 11.34
C ALA A 56 -0.64 16.05 10.91
N ALA A 57 -1.65 15.40 11.50
CA ALA A 57 -1.98 14.01 11.20
C ALA A 57 -2.44 13.81 9.75
N PHE A 58 -3.34 14.68 9.27
CA PHE A 58 -3.87 14.64 7.90
C PHE A 58 -2.77 14.78 6.83
N ARG A 59 -1.71 15.53 7.13
CA ARG A 59 -0.56 15.76 6.24
C ARG A 59 0.59 14.78 6.43
N GLY A 60 0.41 13.76 7.28
CA GLY A 60 1.41 12.71 7.51
C GLY A 60 2.54 13.14 8.45
N HIS A 61 2.39 14.23 9.19
CA HIS A 61 3.32 14.67 10.23
C HIS A 61 2.97 14.03 11.57
N LEU A 62 2.83 12.69 11.61
CA LEU A 62 2.34 11.97 12.80
C LEU A 62 3.21 12.20 14.05
N HIS A 63 4.52 12.36 13.89
CA HIS A 63 5.42 12.71 14.98
C HIS A 63 5.10 14.07 15.62
N ILE A 64 4.68 15.07 14.84
CA ILE A 64 4.20 16.36 15.37
C ILE A 64 2.83 16.17 16.03
N ALA A 65 1.93 15.42 15.39
CA ALA A 65 0.63 15.12 15.97
C ALA A 65 0.75 14.42 17.34
N ASN A 66 1.74 13.55 17.52
CA ASN A 66 2.04 12.88 18.79
C ASN A 66 2.50 13.83 19.89
N LEU A 67 3.16 14.94 19.56
CA LEU A 67 3.59 15.95 20.54
C LEU A 67 2.42 16.78 21.09
N LEU A 68 1.31 16.82 20.36
CA LEU A 68 0.15 17.61 20.72
C LEU A 68 -0.85 16.78 21.55
N PRO A 69 -1.29 17.28 22.72
CA PRO A 69 -2.34 16.62 23.49
C PRO A 69 -3.64 16.49 22.70
N MET A 70 -4.45 15.51 23.07
CA MET A 70 -5.83 15.45 22.57
C MET A 70 -6.64 16.61 23.15
N HIS A 71 -7.54 17.16 22.34
CA HIS A 71 -8.47 18.16 22.82
C HIS A 71 -9.70 17.47 23.42
N GLU A 72 -9.67 17.22 24.74
CA GLU A 72 -10.65 16.39 25.44
C GLU A 72 -12.10 16.87 25.33
N SER A 73 -12.34 18.16 25.10
CA SER A 73 -13.70 18.71 24.98
C SER A 73 -14.29 18.62 23.56
N LEU A 74 -13.52 18.16 22.56
CA LEU A 74 -14.05 17.87 21.24
C LEU A 74 -14.53 16.41 21.18
N GLY A 75 -15.83 16.22 21.01
CA GLY A 75 -16.42 14.91 20.74
C GLY A 75 -16.00 14.34 19.36
N PRO A 76 -16.50 13.16 18.97
CA PRO A 76 -16.13 12.49 17.71
C PRO A 76 -16.68 13.18 16.45
N PHE A 77 -17.46 14.26 16.61
CA PHE A 77 -18.13 14.98 15.53
C PHE A 77 -17.69 16.46 15.46
N GLY A 78 -17.95 17.11 14.33
CA GLY A 78 -17.52 18.49 14.04
C GLY A 78 -16.24 18.57 13.20
N GLY A 79 -15.88 19.78 12.76
CA GLY A 79 -14.62 20.09 12.04
C GLY A 79 -14.33 19.20 10.82
N PRO A 80 -13.21 18.43 10.76
CA PRO A 80 -12.93 17.49 9.66
C PRO A 80 -14.13 16.59 9.35
N SER A 81 -14.77 16.04 10.38
CA SER A 81 -15.90 15.14 10.19
C SER A 81 -17.13 15.78 9.54
N ASN A 82 -17.25 17.11 9.48
CA ASN A 82 -18.37 17.81 8.83
C ASN A 82 -18.09 18.22 7.39
N LEU A 83 -16.83 18.15 6.95
CA LEU A 83 -16.44 18.64 5.64
C LEU A 83 -16.67 17.60 4.57
N GLN A 84 -17.31 18.02 3.48
CA GLN A 84 -17.27 17.30 2.22
C GLN A 84 -16.12 17.85 1.39
N PRO A 85 -15.10 17.05 1.05
CA PRO A 85 -14.07 17.49 0.13
C PRO A 85 -14.66 17.70 -1.25
N GLY A 86 -14.22 18.75 -1.94
CA GLY A 86 -14.74 19.12 -3.26
C GLY A 86 -14.68 17.97 -4.27
N THR A 87 -15.61 17.94 -5.22
CA THR A 87 -15.67 16.92 -6.27
C THR A 87 -14.41 16.96 -7.12
N VAL A 88 -13.59 15.91 -7.04
CA VAL A 88 -12.52 15.69 -8.02
C VAL A 88 -13.17 15.01 -9.21
N SER A 89 -13.31 15.72 -10.32
CA SER A 89 -13.80 15.11 -11.56
C SER A 89 -12.76 14.10 -12.04
N SER A 90 -13.10 12.81 -12.03
CA SER A 90 -12.26 11.76 -12.60
C SER A 90 -12.29 11.91 -14.13
N SER A 91 -11.28 12.53 -14.73
CA SER A 91 -11.19 12.72 -16.18
C SER A 91 -10.77 11.47 -16.96
N PHE A 92 -10.97 10.27 -16.40
CA PHE A 92 -10.51 9.01 -16.97
C PHE A 92 -11.38 8.57 -18.15
N THR A 93 -10.99 8.94 -19.37
CA THR A 93 -11.73 8.62 -20.60
C THR A 93 -10.94 7.73 -21.57
N THR A 94 -10.13 6.77 -21.09
CA THR A 94 -9.50 5.77 -21.98
C THR A 94 -10.39 4.54 -22.12
N LYS A 95 -10.52 4.03 -23.36
CA LYS A 95 -11.36 2.87 -23.70
C LYS A 95 -10.82 1.59 -23.03
N ARG A 96 -11.72 0.62 -22.81
CA ARG A 96 -11.46 -0.64 -22.07
C ARG A 96 -10.36 -1.50 -22.70
N ASP A 97 -10.31 -1.55 -24.03
CA ASP A 97 -9.52 -2.53 -24.77
C ASP A 97 -8.18 -1.98 -25.27
N GLU A 98 -7.79 -0.80 -24.78
CA GLU A 98 -6.57 -0.10 -25.16
C GLU A 98 -5.57 -0.06 -24.00
N SER A 99 -4.29 -0.25 -24.34
CA SER A 99 -3.21 -0.04 -23.40
C SER A 99 -3.20 1.42 -22.97
N CYS A 100 -2.87 1.69 -21.71
CA CYS A 100 -2.77 3.05 -21.19
C CYS A 100 -1.40 3.26 -20.58
N LEU A 101 -0.66 4.23 -21.11
CA LEU A 101 0.54 4.76 -20.49
C LEU A 101 0.14 5.76 -19.41
N VAL A 102 0.63 5.53 -18.21
CA VAL A 102 0.50 6.43 -17.06
C VAL A 102 1.87 7.01 -16.79
N LEU A 103 2.03 8.32 -16.95
CA LEU A 103 3.32 9.01 -16.84
C LEU A 103 3.25 10.09 -15.77
N ASN A 104 4.18 10.08 -14.81
CA ASN A 104 4.35 11.15 -13.85
C ASN A 104 5.69 11.85 -14.09
N LEU A 105 5.68 13.18 -14.08
CA LEU A 105 6.91 13.97 -14.20
C LEU A 105 7.60 14.04 -12.83
N GLY A 106 8.91 13.82 -12.83
CA GLY A 106 9.72 13.68 -11.62
C GLY A 106 9.70 12.29 -10.99
N PRO A 107 10.54 12.07 -9.95
CA PRO A 107 10.56 10.85 -9.18
C PRO A 107 9.38 10.77 -8.20
N MET A 108 8.83 9.57 -8.02
CA MET A 108 7.76 9.29 -7.03
C MET A 108 8.31 8.97 -5.63
N GLN A 109 9.64 8.90 -5.47
CA GLN A 109 10.28 8.66 -4.18
C GLN A 109 10.81 9.97 -3.57
N ARG A 110 10.48 10.26 -2.31
CA ARG A 110 10.85 11.49 -1.58
C ARG A 110 12.36 11.66 -1.37
N ASN A 111 13.11 10.57 -1.28
CA ASN A 111 14.57 10.61 -1.08
C ASN A 111 15.34 11.02 -2.35
N LYS A 112 14.69 11.03 -3.52
CA LYS A 112 15.29 11.49 -4.76
C LYS A 112 15.02 12.98 -4.94
N GLN A 113 16.00 13.81 -4.57
CA GLN A 113 15.99 15.24 -4.88
C GLN A 113 16.34 15.46 -6.35
N MET A 114 15.42 15.12 -7.24
CA MET A 114 15.53 15.38 -8.67
C MET A 114 14.32 16.19 -9.12
N ALA A 115 14.57 17.34 -9.73
CA ALA A 115 13.52 18.12 -10.36
C ALA A 115 12.93 17.34 -11.55
N ALA A 116 11.63 17.50 -11.78
CA ALA A 116 10.95 16.94 -12.95
C ALA A 116 11.58 17.45 -14.25
N VAL A 117 11.96 18.73 -14.29
CA VAL A 117 12.69 19.36 -15.39
C VAL A 117 13.81 20.21 -14.78
N ALA A 118 15.05 19.92 -15.14
CA ALA A 118 16.23 20.69 -14.76
C ALA A 118 16.83 21.31 -16.03
N LEU A 119 16.83 22.63 -16.12
CA LEU A 119 17.34 23.36 -17.29
C LEU A 119 18.65 24.07 -16.91
N ASN A 120 19.66 23.93 -17.78
CA ASN A 120 20.96 24.59 -17.67
C ASN A 120 20.97 25.77 -18.64
N PHE A 121 20.73 26.98 -18.13
CA PHE A 121 20.92 28.21 -18.89
C PHE A 121 21.94 29.10 -18.17
N ASP A 122 23.01 29.47 -18.87
CA ASP A 122 24.11 30.29 -18.35
C ASP A 122 23.72 31.76 -18.11
N SER A 123 22.51 32.19 -18.48
CA SER A 123 22.00 33.54 -18.25
C SER A 123 20.48 33.52 -18.13
N THR A 124 19.94 34.20 -17.12
CA THR A 124 18.52 34.20 -16.74
C THR A 124 17.58 34.41 -17.93
N PRO A 125 16.71 33.43 -18.18
CA PRO A 125 15.33 33.67 -17.81
C PRO A 125 14.86 32.67 -16.73
N HIS A 126 14.04 33.14 -15.81
CA HIS A 126 13.49 32.33 -14.71
C HIS A 126 12.77 31.08 -15.26
N PRO A 127 12.81 29.92 -14.56
CA PRO A 127 12.11 28.69 -14.96
C PRO A 127 10.62 28.92 -15.28
N GLU A 128 10.02 29.93 -14.65
CA GLU A 128 8.64 30.40 -14.84
C GLU A 128 8.33 30.88 -16.26
N SER A 129 9.35 31.13 -17.07
CA SER A 129 9.22 31.57 -18.45
C SER A 129 9.17 30.42 -19.46
N PHE A 130 9.11 29.15 -19.03
CA PHE A 130 9.10 28.01 -19.94
C PHE A 130 7.86 27.13 -19.78
N SER A 131 7.50 26.45 -20.86
CA SER A 131 6.49 25.39 -20.87
C SER A 131 7.03 24.14 -21.54
N ILE A 132 6.56 22.97 -21.11
CA ILE A 132 6.93 21.68 -21.65
C ILE A 132 5.70 20.97 -22.22
N GLU A 133 5.78 20.54 -23.47
CA GLU A 133 4.79 19.64 -24.07
C GLU A 133 5.27 18.19 -23.94
N VAL A 134 4.40 17.33 -23.44
CA VAL A 134 4.58 15.88 -23.39
C VAL A 134 3.57 15.24 -24.33
N SER A 135 4.03 14.45 -25.30
CA SER A 135 3.17 13.90 -26.36
C SER A 135 3.58 12.51 -26.81
N LEU A 136 2.60 11.71 -27.24
CA LEU A 136 2.85 10.50 -28.03
C LEU A 136 2.88 10.86 -29.53
N PRO A 137 3.70 10.17 -30.36
CA PRO A 137 3.65 10.29 -31.81
C PRO A 137 2.23 10.01 -32.33
N GLY A 138 1.59 11.00 -32.96
CA GLY A 138 0.22 10.88 -33.50
C GLY A 138 -0.89 10.75 -32.43
N GLY A 139 -0.58 10.97 -31.15
CA GLY A 139 -1.51 10.86 -30.03
C GLY A 139 -1.81 12.20 -29.35
N PRO A 140 -2.43 12.18 -28.15
CA PRO A 140 -2.70 13.40 -27.39
C PRO A 140 -1.41 14.04 -26.89
N SER A 141 -1.46 15.35 -26.68
CA SER A 141 -0.38 16.13 -26.07
C SER A 141 -0.86 16.96 -24.89
N TYR A 142 0.02 17.12 -23.91
CA TYR A 142 -0.22 17.90 -22.70
C TYR A 142 0.83 19.00 -22.61
N LEU A 143 0.39 20.26 -22.49
CA LEU A 143 1.26 21.40 -22.28
C LEU A 143 1.23 21.79 -20.81
N LEU A 144 2.40 21.81 -20.17
CA LEU A 144 2.56 22.09 -18.75
C LEU A 144 3.47 23.31 -18.56
N GLN A 145 3.08 24.17 -17.63
CA GLN A 145 3.87 25.33 -17.25
C GLN A 145 4.97 24.93 -16.26
N LEU A 146 6.19 25.45 -16.46
CA LEU A 146 7.30 25.27 -15.52
C LEU A 146 7.32 26.42 -14.50
N PRO A 147 7.78 26.19 -13.25
CA PRO A 147 8.21 24.90 -12.69
C PRO A 147 7.02 23.97 -12.37
N ILE A 148 7.22 22.66 -12.54
CA ILE A 148 6.25 21.66 -12.10
C ILE A 148 6.42 21.50 -10.59
N LEU A 149 5.44 21.97 -9.83
CA LEU A 149 5.41 21.82 -8.37
C LEU A 149 5.05 20.37 -8.01
N ASP A 150 5.71 19.83 -6.99
CA ASP A 150 5.51 18.46 -6.50
C ASP A 150 4.06 18.17 -6.07
N ASP A 151 3.33 19.19 -5.60
CA ASP A 151 1.92 19.07 -5.19
C ASP A 151 0.93 19.00 -6.38
N ALA A 152 1.42 19.25 -7.61
CA ALA A 152 0.59 19.40 -8.81
C ALA A 152 0.77 18.27 -9.85
N SER A 153 1.57 17.24 -9.57
CA SER A 153 1.89 16.20 -10.55
C SER A 153 0.75 15.18 -10.70
N ASN A 154 -0.35 15.60 -11.32
CA ASN A 154 -1.34 14.66 -11.82
C ASN A 154 -0.68 13.77 -12.91
N PRO A 155 -0.88 12.44 -12.89
CA PRO A 155 -0.42 11.58 -13.97
C PRO A 155 -0.98 12.03 -15.32
N LEU A 156 -0.10 12.09 -16.32
CA LEU A 156 -0.44 12.24 -17.72
C LEU A 156 -0.82 10.87 -18.29
N LEU A 157 -1.98 10.80 -18.93
CA LEU A 157 -2.53 9.55 -19.45
C LEU A 157 -2.49 9.55 -20.96
N PHE A 158 -1.93 8.50 -21.55
CA PHE A 158 -1.90 8.36 -23.00
C PHE A 158 -2.45 6.99 -23.42
N PRO A 159 -3.43 6.94 -24.33
CA PRO A 159 -3.83 5.68 -24.96
C PRO A 159 -2.69 5.20 -25.87
N VAL A 160 -2.34 3.92 -25.76
CA VAL A 160 -1.28 3.27 -26.54
C VAL A 160 -1.89 2.18 -27.41
N GLY A 161 -1.66 2.25 -28.71
CA GLY A 161 -2.11 1.24 -29.67
C GLY A 161 -1.39 -0.11 -29.51
N LYS A 162 -2.03 -1.20 -29.95
CA LYS A 162 -1.59 -2.58 -29.72
C LYS A 162 -0.23 -2.97 -30.32
N SER A 163 0.33 -2.19 -31.26
CA SER A 163 1.45 -2.61 -32.11
C SER A 163 2.65 -1.65 -32.17
N ALA A 164 2.65 -0.56 -31.41
CA ALA A 164 3.77 0.39 -31.39
C ALA A 164 4.51 0.32 -30.06
N THR A 165 5.83 0.21 -30.08
CA THR A 165 6.65 0.53 -28.91
C THR A 165 6.36 1.99 -28.56
N PRO A 166 5.79 2.28 -27.37
CA PRO A 166 5.37 3.64 -27.09
C PRO A 166 6.62 4.51 -26.95
N GLN A 167 6.73 5.53 -27.77
CA GLN A 167 7.75 6.56 -27.63
C GLN A 167 7.09 7.80 -27.04
N ILE A 168 7.77 8.49 -26.14
CA ILE A 168 7.26 9.74 -25.58
C ILE A 168 8.19 10.89 -25.98
N ILE A 169 7.58 11.98 -26.46
CA ILE A 169 8.28 13.15 -26.97
C ILE A 169 8.06 14.32 -26.00
N PHE A 170 9.16 14.95 -25.61
CA PHE A 170 9.21 16.15 -24.80
C PHE A 170 9.69 17.32 -25.65
N LYS A 171 8.92 18.42 -25.67
CA LYS A 171 9.26 19.65 -26.38
C LYS A 171 9.23 20.84 -25.43
N LEU A 172 10.31 21.62 -25.40
CA LEU A 172 10.46 22.78 -24.54
C LEU A 172 10.18 24.06 -25.32
N PHE A 173 9.30 24.91 -24.80
CA PHE A 173 8.91 26.19 -25.41
C PHE A 173 9.24 27.36 -24.48
N ARG A 174 9.61 28.51 -25.07
CA ARG A 174 9.85 29.75 -24.33
C ARG A 174 8.58 30.60 -24.29
N GLY A 175 8.19 31.06 -23.11
CA GLY A 175 7.01 31.87 -22.82
C GLY A 175 5.73 31.05 -22.61
N VAL A 176 4.77 31.66 -21.92
CA VAL A 176 3.37 31.22 -21.88
C VAL A 176 2.63 32.06 -22.91
N GLY A 177 2.13 31.45 -23.99
CA GLY A 177 1.20 32.18 -24.84
C GLY A 177 -0.05 32.47 -24.01
N THR A 178 -0.38 33.75 -23.82
CA THR A 178 -1.69 34.18 -23.33
C THR A 178 -2.77 33.47 -24.16
N GLY A 179 -3.57 32.62 -23.53
CA GLY A 179 -4.62 31.85 -24.23
C GLY A 179 -4.22 30.46 -24.77
N GLY A 180 -3.14 29.85 -24.29
CA GLY A 180 -2.79 28.46 -24.64
C GLY A 180 -2.04 28.29 -25.97
N GLN A 181 -1.54 29.38 -26.55
CA GLN A 181 -0.67 29.32 -27.72
C GLN A 181 0.76 28.92 -27.34
N LYS A 182 1.39 28.07 -28.16
CA LYS A 182 2.76 27.62 -27.95
C LYS A 182 3.74 28.74 -28.30
N GLY A 183 4.70 29.02 -27.41
CA GLY A 183 5.82 29.91 -27.71
C GLY A 183 6.81 29.29 -28.71
N PRO A 184 7.94 29.95 -29.01
CA PRO A 184 8.98 29.37 -29.87
C PRO A 184 9.60 28.11 -29.24
N LEU A 185 9.76 27.07 -30.06
CA LEU A 185 10.41 25.81 -29.69
C LEU A 185 11.91 26.04 -29.44
N VAL A 186 12.35 25.68 -28.25
CA VAL A 186 13.74 25.82 -27.78
C VAL A 186 14.53 24.53 -28.05
N GLY A 187 13.92 23.39 -27.74
CA GLY A 187 14.57 22.08 -27.85
C GLY A 187 13.61 20.94 -27.54
N GLY A 188 14.12 19.71 -27.61
CA GLY A 188 13.32 18.53 -27.30
C GLY A 188 14.14 17.29 -27.03
N GLY A 189 13.46 16.25 -26.58
CA GLY A 189 14.02 14.93 -26.33
C GLY A 189 12.95 13.85 -26.50
N THR A 190 13.36 12.65 -26.89
CA THR A 190 12.45 11.52 -27.07
C THR A 190 12.95 10.34 -26.24
N ALA A 191 12.04 9.65 -25.55
CA ALA A 191 12.33 8.43 -24.82
C ALA A 191 11.59 7.24 -25.43
N LEU A 192 12.30 6.12 -25.62
CA LEU A 192 11.70 4.84 -25.95
C LEU A 192 11.24 4.16 -24.65
N LEU A 193 9.97 3.73 -24.60
CA LEU A 193 9.40 3.06 -23.45
C LEU A 193 9.41 1.53 -23.69
N GLU A 194 10.60 0.96 -23.67
CA GLU A 194 10.81 -0.50 -23.77
C GLU A 194 11.03 -1.12 -22.38
N ASN A 195 10.93 -2.45 -22.30
CA ASN A 195 11.14 -3.19 -21.06
C ASN A 195 12.49 -2.80 -20.46
N ALA A 196 12.37 -2.15 -19.32
CA ALA A 196 13.34 -1.31 -18.63
C ALA A 196 14.67 -1.99 -18.23
N CYS A 197 14.77 -3.31 -18.39
CA CYS A 197 15.87 -4.10 -17.92
C CYS A 197 16.40 -5.01 -19.04
N PRO A 198 17.35 -4.53 -19.86
CA PRO A 198 18.01 -5.33 -20.88
C PRO A 198 18.70 -6.59 -20.31
N SER A 199 19.02 -6.57 -19.01
CA SER A 199 19.66 -7.66 -18.27
C SER A 199 18.69 -8.59 -17.54
N CYS A 200 17.37 -8.34 -17.59
CA CYS A 200 16.37 -9.18 -16.94
C CYS A 200 15.86 -10.24 -17.92
N THR A 201 15.32 -11.33 -17.37
CA THR A 201 14.59 -12.31 -18.18
C THR A 201 13.29 -11.68 -18.73
N PRO A 202 12.71 -12.22 -19.82
CA PRO A 202 11.56 -11.61 -20.49
C PRO A 202 10.35 -11.34 -19.58
N ASP A 203 10.18 -12.15 -18.53
CA ASP A 203 9.06 -12.08 -17.59
C ASP A 203 9.33 -11.17 -16.38
N HIS A 204 10.49 -10.51 -16.32
CA HIS A 204 10.89 -9.66 -15.20
C HIS A 204 11.08 -8.20 -15.62
N GLU A 205 10.80 -7.29 -14.68
CA GLU A 205 11.02 -5.86 -14.82
C GLU A 205 11.79 -5.27 -13.62
N SER A 206 12.45 -4.13 -13.84
CA SER A 206 13.09 -3.39 -12.74
C SER A 206 12.04 -2.65 -11.91
N LEU A 207 12.21 -2.70 -10.58
CA LEU A 207 11.41 -1.89 -9.65
C LEU A 207 11.75 -0.38 -9.75
N ILE A 208 12.89 -0.03 -10.35
CA ILE A 208 13.32 1.36 -10.56
C ILE A 208 12.71 1.88 -11.88
N ARG A 209 11.56 2.56 -11.75
CA ARG A 209 10.78 3.08 -12.89
C ARG A 209 11.12 4.51 -13.31
N THR A 210 12.00 5.19 -12.57
CA THR A 210 12.44 6.55 -12.92
C THR A 210 13.37 6.52 -14.13
N ARG A 211 13.08 7.37 -15.11
CA ARG A 211 13.88 7.61 -16.31
C ARG A 211 14.22 9.07 -16.42
N SER A 212 15.38 9.34 -17.00
CA SER A 212 15.84 10.69 -17.29
C SER A 212 16.34 10.73 -18.72
N ILE A 213 15.98 11.78 -19.44
CA ILE A 213 16.45 12.05 -20.79
C ILE A 213 16.97 13.48 -20.91
N SER A 214 17.87 13.69 -21.85
CA SER A 214 18.40 15.00 -22.19
C SER A 214 17.47 15.75 -23.14
N ILE A 215 17.30 17.05 -22.92
CA ILE A 215 16.73 18.01 -23.86
C ILE A 215 17.88 18.60 -24.68
N ILE A 216 17.76 18.51 -26.01
CA ILE A 216 18.75 19.02 -26.95
C ILE A 216 18.19 20.27 -27.63
N SER A 217 19.03 21.29 -27.78
CA SER A 217 18.73 22.55 -28.47
C SER A 217 18.38 22.34 -29.93
N LYS A 218 17.28 22.96 -30.37
CA LYS A 218 16.87 22.93 -31.77
C LYS A 218 17.91 23.55 -32.70
N ASN A 219 18.53 24.65 -32.26
CA ASN A 219 19.38 25.48 -33.12
C ASN A 219 20.86 25.10 -33.02
N THR A 220 21.33 24.79 -31.81
CA THR A 220 22.76 24.57 -31.54
C THR A 220 23.11 23.11 -31.37
N LEU A 221 22.12 22.23 -31.17
CA LEU A 221 22.30 20.83 -30.77
C LEU A 221 23.02 20.64 -29.42
N ASP A 222 23.17 21.71 -28.64
CA ASP A 222 23.74 21.64 -27.31
C ASP A 222 22.75 21.04 -26.30
N PHE A 223 23.31 20.49 -25.24
CA PHE A 223 22.56 20.06 -24.07
C PHE A 223 21.91 21.27 -23.37
N ILE A 224 20.58 21.28 -23.28
CA ILE A 224 19.83 22.32 -22.55
C ILE A 224 19.53 21.89 -21.13
N GLY A 225 19.29 20.60 -20.88
CA GLY A 225 18.81 20.15 -19.58
C GLY A 225 18.30 18.73 -19.60
N THR A 226 17.71 18.32 -18.48
CA THR A 226 17.24 16.95 -18.24
C THR A 226 15.77 16.96 -17.84
N VAL A 227 14.99 16.05 -18.43
CA VAL A 227 13.64 15.71 -17.97
C VAL A 227 13.68 14.38 -17.27
N SER A 228 13.13 14.32 -16.07
CA SER A 228 12.96 13.08 -15.32
C SER A 228 11.48 12.73 -15.21
N PHE A 229 11.14 11.46 -15.36
CA PHE A 229 9.77 10.97 -15.29
C PHE A 229 9.72 9.53 -14.82
N THR A 230 8.54 9.08 -14.39
CA THR A 230 8.23 7.68 -14.07
C THR A 230 7.04 7.25 -14.91
N TYR A 231 6.97 5.98 -15.27
CA TYR A 231 5.84 5.48 -16.04
C TYR A 231 5.48 4.04 -15.71
N VAL A 232 4.23 3.68 -16.00
CA VAL A 232 3.74 2.30 -16.06
C VAL A 232 2.78 2.17 -17.24
N ILE A 233 2.83 1.03 -17.93
CA ILE A 233 1.92 0.72 -19.04
C ILE A 233 0.94 -0.34 -18.57
N ALA A 234 -0.33 0.04 -18.46
CA ALA A 234 -1.42 -0.89 -18.19
C ALA A 234 -1.93 -1.48 -19.51
N LYS A 235 -1.63 -2.74 -19.78
CA LYS A 235 -2.11 -3.47 -20.96
C LYS A 235 -3.55 -3.95 -20.74
N PRO A 236 -4.36 -4.15 -21.79
CA PRO A 236 -5.68 -4.74 -21.68
C PRO A 236 -5.61 -6.14 -21.07
N TYR A 237 -6.57 -6.46 -20.21
CA TYR A 237 -6.74 -7.80 -19.66
C TYR A 237 -7.85 -8.52 -20.43
N ALA A 238 -7.48 -9.55 -21.19
CA ALA A 238 -8.42 -10.40 -21.89
C ALA A 238 -8.97 -11.44 -20.91
N SER A 239 -10.11 -11.14 -20.28
CA SER A 239 -10.74 -12.06 -19.34
C SER A 239 -11.29 -13.31 -20.04
N THR A 240 -11.06 -14.49 -19.46
CA THR A 240 -11.73 -15.74 -19.84
C THR A 240 -13.05 -15.98 -19.10
N GLY A 241 -13.36 -15.15 -18.08
CA GLY A 241 -14.55 -15.29 -17.22
C GLY A 241 -15.34 -13.99 -17.03
N ARG A 242 -16.62 -14.11 -16.64
CA ARG A 242 -17.43 -12.93 -16.25
C ARG A 242 -17.08 -12.54 -14.81
N PRO A 243 -16.87 -11.25 -14.49
CA PRO A 243 -16.71 -10.80 -13.12
C PRO A 243 -17.99 -11.11 -12.33
N SER A 244 -17.88 -11.94 -11.31
CA SER A 244 -18.98 -12.29 -10.39
C SER A 244 -18.73 -11.63 -9.05
N ALA A 245 -18.52 -10.32 -9.04
CA ALA A 245 -18.39 -9.57 -7.80
C ALA A 245 -19.78 -9.14 -7.31
N GLN A 246 -20.13 -9.53 -6.08
CA GLN A 246 -21.18 -8.87 -5.33
C GLN A 246 -20.56 -7.61 -4.72
N LEU A 247 -21.14 -6.44 -5.00
CA LEU A 247 -20.80 -5.21 -4.29
C LEU A 247 -20.92 -5.48 -2.79
N ILE A 248 -19.89 -5.12 -2.01
CA ILE A 248 -19.99 -5.12 -0.54
C ILE A 248 -21.21 -4.28 -0.20
N PRO A 249 -22.27 -4.85 0.40
CA PRO A 249 -23.32 -4.03 0.98
C PRO A 249 -22.62 -3.15 2.01
N ILE A 250 -22.76 -1.84 1.89
CA ILE A 250 -22.36 -0.91 2.96
C ILE A 250 -23.24 -1.29 4.16
N SER A 251 -22.76 -2.20 4.99
CA SER A 251 -23.44 -2.58 6.21
C SER A 251 -23.24 -1.45 7.21
N ASN A 252 -24.28 -1.14 7.97
CA ASN A 252 -24.16 -0.18 9.09
C ASN A 252 -23.24 -0.72 10.22
N SER A 253 -22.75 -1.96 10.11
CA SER A 253 -21.86 -2.60 11.07
C SER A 253 -20.43 -2.68 10.56
N VAL A 254 -19.47 -2.36 11.42
CA VAL A 254 -18.03 -2.49 11.14
C VAL A 254 -17.66 -3.91 10.74
N GLN A 255 -16.89 -4.04 9.66
CA GLN A 255 -16.42 -5.32 9.16
C GLN A 255 -15.09 -5.70 9.80
N LEU A 256 -15.10 -6.80 10.56
CA LEU A 256 -13.86 -7.37 11.10
C LEU A 256 -13.17 -8.21 10.01
N VAL A 257 -11.85 -8.05 9.91
CA VAL A 257 -11.00 -8.80 8.98
C VAL A 257 -9.82 -9.39 9.72
N GLY A 258 -9.63 -10.69 9.62
CA GLY A 258 -8.51 -11.38 10.24
C GLY A 258 -7.25 -11.28 9.38
N HIS A 259 -6.23 -10.59 9.88
CA HIS A 259 -4.93 -10.46 9.23
C HIS A 259 -4.29 -11.85 9.05
N ARG A 260 -3.93 -12.25 7.82
CA ARG A 260 -3.42 -13.61 7.51
C ARG A 260 -4.37 -14.74 7.96
N GLY A 261 -5.64 -14.42 8.14
CA GLY A 261 -6.68 -15.31 8.66
C GLY A 261 -6.96 -15.14 10.17
N PHE A 262 -6.09 -15.60 11.08
CA PHE A 262 -6.25 -15.45 12.56
C PHE A 262 -5.13 -14.65 13.24
N GLY A 263 -4.42 -13.87 12.44
CA GLY A 263 -3.41 -12.95 12.90
C GLY A 263 -1.98 -13.35 12.61
N GLN A 264 -1.11 -12.36 12.73
CA GLN A 264 0.33 -12.51 12.68
C GLN A 264 0.85 -13.21 13.94
N ASN A 265 1.75 -14.16 13.71
CA ASN A 265 2.50 -14.90 14.70
C ASN A 265 3.66 -14.05 15.25
N THR A 266 3.80 -14.08 16.56
CA THR A 266 4.78 -13.28 17.32
C THR A 266 5.70 -14.21 18.13
N ALA A 267 6.89 -13.73 18.48
CA ALA A 267 7.82 -14.46 19.35
C ALA A 267 7.23 -14.78 20.73
N GLU A 268 6.39 -13.86 21.25
CA GLU A 268 5.65 -14.01 22.50
C GLU A 268 4.60 -15.11 22.37
N ARG A 269 4.55 -16.03 23.34
CA ARG A 269 3.70 -17.24 23.33
C ARG A 269 2.48 -17.13 24.25
N ASP A 270 1.95 -15.92 24.39
CA ASP A 270 0.87 -15.62 25.35
C ASP A 270 -0.50 -16.20 24.93
N TYR A 271 -0.60 -16.71 23.69
CA TYR A 271 -1.82 -17.29 23.13
C TYR A 271 -1.49 -18.33 22.05
N LEU A 272 -2.47 -19.18 21.74
CA LEU A 272 -2.33 -20.20 20.69
C LEU A 272 -2.23 -19.53 19.31
N GLN A 273 -1.15 -19.84 18.59
CA GLN A 273 -0.84 -19.31 17.26
C GLN A 273 -1.00 -20.41 16.19
N LEU A 274 -1.85 -20.15 15.20
CA LEU A 274 -2.04 -21.02 14.03
C LEU A 274 -1.08 -20.60 12.91
N GLY A 275 -0.68 -21.54 12.04
CA GLY A 275 0.18 -21.24 10.90
C GLY A 275 -0.47 -20.21 9.97
N GLU A 276 0.15 -19.04 9.83
CA GLU A 276 -0.36 -17.95 8.99
C GLU A 276 -0.49 -18.38 7.52
N ASN A 277 -1.46 -17.80 6.79
CA ASN A 277 -1.59 -17.98 5.33
C ASN A 277 -1.88 -19.41 4.86
N THR A 278 -2.56 -20.19 5.70
CA THR A 278 -2.91 -21.58 5.44
C THR A 278 -4.41 -21.76 5.25
N VAL A 279 -4.81 -22.85 4.59
CA VAL A 279 -6.24 -23.15 4.32
C VAL A 279 -6.99 -23.41 5.62
N GLU A 280 -6.33 -24.05 6.56
CA GLU A 280 -6.81 -24.40 7.89
C GLU A 280 -7.19 -23.15 8.69
N VAL A 281 -6.37 -22.09 8.59
CA VAL A 281 -6.70 -20.80 9.21
C VAL A 281 -7.89 -20.12 8.50
N GLY A 282 -8.00 -20.24 7.18
CA GLY A 282 -9.17 -19.75 6.45
C GLY A 282 -10.47 -20.40 6.92
N GLN A 283 -10.46 -21.69 7.27
CA GLN A 283 -11.63 -22.36 7.86
C GLN A 283 -11.98 -21.81 9.24
N SER A 284 -10.98 -21.42 10.02
CA SER A 284 -11.20 -20.78 11.31
C SER A 284 -11.96 -19.44 11.16
N CYS A 285 -11.80 -18.69 10.06
CA CYS A 285 -12.42 -17.35 9.88
C CYS A 285 -13.95 -17.41 9.82
N LEU A 286 -14.49 -18.53 9.37
CA LEU A 286 -15.92 -18.81 9.36
C LEU A 286 -16.52 -18.81 10.77
N SER A 287 -15.79 -19.39 11.74
CA SER A 287 -16.26 -19.47 13.12
C SER A 287 -16.47 -18.09 13.75
N ALA A 288 -15.71 -17.09 13.27
CA ALA A 288 -15.78 -15.71 13.73
C ALA A 288 -16.68 -14.80 12.86
N LYS A 289 -17.39 -15.34 11.84
CA LYS A 289 -18.15 -14.56 10.84
C LYS A 289 -17.38 -13.36 10.27
N THR A 290 -16.07 -13.54 10.09
CA THR A 290 -15.10 -12.49 9.76
C THR A 290 -14.55 -12.76 8.35
N MET A 291 -14.15 -11.72 7.60
CA MET A 291 -13.41 -11.94 6.35
C MET A 291 -11.96 -12.36 6.63
N GLY A 292 -11.38 -13.18 5.77
CA GLY A 292 -9.96 -13.47 5.80
C GLY A 292 -9.17 -12.40 5.03
N ALA A 293 -8.08 -11.89 5.58
CA ALA A 293 -7.06 -11.22 4.79
C ALA A 293 -6.02 -12.23 4.33
N SER A 294 -5.73 -12.25 3.03
CA SER A 294 -4.77 -13.17 2.41
C SER A 294 -3.77 -12.39 1.57
N PHE A 295 -2.50 -12.81 1.63
CA PHE A 295 -1.40 -12.19 0.91
C PHE A 295 -1.11 -13.04 -0.32
N VAL A 296 -1.11 -12.42 -1.50
CA VAL A 296 -0.86 -13.12 -2.75
C VAL A 296 0.44 -12.64 -3.37
N GLU A 297 1.32 -13.61 -3.61
CA GLU A 297 2.57 -13.52 -4.33
C GLU A 297 2.53 -14.43 -5.56
N VAL A 298 3.50 -14.29 -6.48
CA VAL A 298 3.57 -15.12 -7.70
C VAL A 298 4.95 -15.75 -7.84
N THR A 299 4.97 -17.06 -8.06
CA THR A 299 6.18 -17.86 -8.26
C THR A 299 6.78 -17.66 -9.66
N ARG A 300 8.00 -18.17 -9.88
CA ARG A 300 8.69 -18.13 -11.18
C ARG A 300 7.88 -18.70 -12.34
N ASP A 301 7.11 -19.75 -12.07
CA ASP A 301 6.21 -20.42 -13.01
C ASP A 301 4.83 -19.73 -13.14
N LEU A 302 4.74 -18.48 -12.70
CA LEU A 302 3.56 -17.63 -12.78
C LEU A 302 2.33 -18.21 -12.06
N VAL A 303 2.55 -18.86 -10.91
CA VAL A 303 1.47 -19.41 -10.08
C VAL A 303 1.23 -18.51 -8.87
N PRO A 304 -0.01 -18.00 -8.69
CA PRO A 304 -0.36 -17.25 -7.49
C PRO A 304 -0.39 -18.14 -6.23
N ILE A 305 0.40 -17.76 -5.23
CA ILE A 305 0.57 -18.45 -3.94
C ILE A 305 0.11 -17.57 -2.78
N ILE A 306 -0.27 -18.19 -1.66
CA ILE A 306 -0.57 -17.44 -0.44
C ILE A 306 0.69 -17.35 0.42
N TYR A 307 1.34 -16.20 0.41
CA TYR A 307 2.61 -15.98 1.12
C TYR A 307 2.85 -14.49 1.36
N HIS A 308 3.55 -14.14 2.44
CA HIS A 308 3.65 -12.74 2.90
C HIS A 308 5.02 -12.10 2.72
N ASP A 309 6.09 -12.89 2.69
CA ASP A 309 7.47 -12.42 2.59
C ASP A 309 7.91 -12.41 1.12
N PHE A 310 8.85 -11.52 0.78
CA PHE A 310 9.40 -11.45 -0.57
C PHE A 310 10.50 -12.49 -0.83
N SER A 311 11.00 -13.14 0.22
CA SER A 311 11.94 -14.25 0.16
C SER A 311 11.38 -15.49 0.88
N LEU A 312 11.61 -16.65 0.28
CA LEU A 312 11.48 -17.95 0.93
C LEU A 312 12.76 -18.19 1.72
N SER A 313 12.66 -18.35 3.04
CA SER A 313 13.82 -18.52 3.93
C SER A 313 13.74 -19.76 4.81
N GLU A 314 12.64 -20.52 4.72
CA GLU A 314 12.33 -21.74 5.47
C GLU A 314 13.36 -22.86 5.24
N SER A 315 14.09 -22.82 4.14
CA SER A 315 15.19 -23.73 3.84
C SER A 315 16.52 -23.36 4.53
N GLY A 316 16.61 -22.18 5.14
CA GLY A 316 17.86 -21.58 5.65
C GLY A 316 18.60 -20.72 4.62
N THR A 317 18.03 -20.47 3.44
CA THR A 317 18.58 -19.58 2.41
C THR A 317 17.50 -18.64 1.93
N ASP A 318 17.79 -17.34 1.88
CA ASP A 318 16.86 -16.34 1.35
C ASP A 318 16.82 -16.39 -0.18
N VAL A 319 15.75 -16.96 -0.75
CA VAL A 319 15.53 -17.01 -2.20
C VAL A 319 14.32 -16.15 -2.55
N PRO A 320 14.42 -15.19 -3.50
CA PRO A 320 13.27 -14.38 -3.93
C PRO A 320 12.12 -15.25 -4.42
N ILE A 321 10.88 -14.94 -4.02
CA ILE A 321 9.71 -15.77 -4.38
C ILE A 321 9.53 -15.87 -5.90
N HIS A 322 9.81 -14.79 -6.64
CA HIS A 322 9.73 -14.77 -8.09
C HIS A 322 10.79 -15.65 -8.80
N ASP A 323 11.80 -16.16 -8.08
CA ASP A 323 12.81 -17.10 -8.59
C ASP A 323 12.51 -18.57 -8.20
N VAL A 324 11.60 -18.77 -7.26
CA VAL A 324 11.19 -20.09 -6.75
C VAL A 324 10.07 -20.66 -7.63
N SER A 325 10.18 -21.92 -8.06
CA SER A 325 9.07 -22.63 -8.71
C SER A 325 8.02 -23.10 -7.70
N LEU A 326 6.76 -23.28 -8.12
CA LEU A 326 5.71 -23.80 -7.25
C LEU A 326 6.10 -25.09 -6.54
N ASN A 327 6.74 -26.03 -7.25
CA ASN A 327 7.16 -27.30 -6.66
C ASN A 327 8.19 -27.12 -5.53
N GLN A 328 9.14 -26.19 -5.71
CA GLN A 328 10.13 -25.86 -4.67
C GLN A 328 9.45 -25.19 -3.48
N PHE A 329 8.52 -24.28 -3.74
CA PHE A 329 7.73 -23.60 -2.72
C PHE A 329 6.89 -24.60 -1.92
N LEU A 330 6.09 -25.45 -2.56
CA LEU A 330 5.28 -26.45 -1.84
C LEU A 330 6.14 -27.45 -1.08
N TYR A 331 7.34 -27.76 -1.58
CA TYR A 331 8.27 -28.66 -0.89
C TYR A 331 8.84 -28.06 0.40
N SER A 332 9.16 -26.76 0.43
CA SER A 332 9.66 -26.10 1.64
C SER A 332 8.62 -26.04 2.76
N GLY A 333 7.33 -26.05 2.41
CA GLY A 333 6.22 -26.12 3.36
C GLY A 333 5.93 -27.51 3.93
N LYS A 334 6.59 -28.57 3.45
CA LYS A 334 6.38 -29.93 3.98
C LYS A 334 7.15 -30.11 5.30
N SER A 335 6.43 -30.47 6.36
CA SER A 335 7.05 -30.84 7.63
C SER A 335 7.87 -32.13 7.47
N ALA A 336 9.16 -32.09 7.80
CA ALA A 336 10.03 -33.26 7.82
C ALA A 336 9.52 -34.39 8.75
N LEU A 337 8.60 -34.07 9.68
CA LEU A 337 7.97 -35.04 10.59
C LEU A 337 6.94 -35.94 9.89
N LEU A 338 6.22 -35.45 8.88
CA LEU A 338 5.22 -36.23 8.15
C LEU A 338 5.88 -37.27 7.24
N ASP A 339 6.99 -36.93 6.61
CA ASP A 339 7.75 -37.86 5.78
C ASP A 339 8.38 -38.99 6.60
N ASP A 340 8.86 -38.72 7.83
CA ASP A 340 9.38 -39.77 8.74
C ASP A 340 8.25 -40.66 9.29
N LEU A 341 7.06 -40.11 9.58
CA LEU A 341 5.88 -40.88 10.01
C LEU A 341 5.34 -41.76 8.89
N VAL A 342 5.34 -41.29 7.64
CA VAL A 342 4.91 -42.06 6.48
C VAL A 342 5.95 -43.11 6.09
N ARG A 343 7.26 -42.81 6.20
CA ARG A 343 8.34 -43.80 5.99
C ARG A 343 8.43 -44.85 7.09
N SER A 344 7.85 -44.60 8.26
CA SER A 344 7.81 -45.54 9.39
C SER A 344 6.55 -46.40 9.46
N LEU A 345 5.61 -46.25 8.52
CA LEU A 345 4.52 -47.20 8.34
C LEU A 345 5.05 -48.47 7.65
N PRO A 346 5.07 -49.64 8.33
CA PRO A 346 5.64 -50.84 7.75
C PRO A 346 4.73 -51.41 6.66
N ASN A 347 5.31 -51.72 5.51
CA ASN A 347 4.73 -52.68 4.57
C ASN A 347 4.82 -54.07 5.21
N ASP A 348 3.67 -54.63 5.55
CA ASP A 348 3.34 -56.03 5.86
C ASP A 348 4.19 -56.85 6.87
N ARG A 349 3.44 -57.47 7.80
CA ARG A 349 3.72 -58.74 8.51
C ARG A 349 5.01 -58.87 9.33
N ALA A 350 4.95 -58.52 10.62
CA ALA A 350 5.49 -59.37 11.70
C ALA A 350 5.14 -58.83 13.11
N CYS A 351 4.94 -59.77 14.02
CA CYS A 351 4.57 -59.65 15.43
C CYS A 351 5.45 -58.72 16.29
N GLN A 352 4.79 -58.19 17.34
CA GLN A 352 5.30 -57.91 18.70
C GLN A 352 6.34 -56.79 18.88
N ARG A 353 5.86 -55.64 19.38
CA ARG A 353 6.07 -55.14 20.77
C ARG A 353 5.55 -53.71 20.87
N ASN A 354 4.63 -53.46 21.80
CA ASN A 354 4.18 -52.10 22.15
C ASN A 354 5.39 -51.22 22.54
N PRO A 355 5.69 -50.12 21.83
CA PRO A 355 6.67 -49.17 22.31
C PRO A 355 6.05 -48.35 23.44
N ARG A 356 6.63 -48.49 24.64
CA ARG A 356 6.46 -47.54 25.75
C ARG A 356 6.80 -46.14 25.25
N SER A 357 6.01 -45.17 25.67
CA SER A 357 6.18 -43.72 25.48
C SER A 357 7.65 -43.29 25.52
N GLN A 358 8.21 -42.98 24.35
CA GLN A 358 9.55 -42.40 24.24
C GLN A 358 9.44 -40.88 24.43
N SER A 359 10.32 -40.42 25.30
CA SER A 359 10.44 -39.11 25.95
C SER A 359 10.67 -37.91 25.02
N LEU A 360 10.23 -36.76 25.53
CA LEU A 360 10.35 -35.36 25.07
C LEU A 360 11.74 -34.90 24.53
N THR A 361 12.80 -35.69 24.66
CA THR A 361 14.18 -35.26 24.38
C THR A 361 14.57 -35.24 22.90
N ARG A 362 13.94 -36.05 22.03
CA ARG A 362 14.23 -36.01 20.57
C ARG A 362 13.62 -34.80 19.85
N TYR A 363 12.67 -34.12 20.48
CA TYR A 363 12.02 -32.94 19.91
C TYR A 363 12.93 -31.71 19.94
N ASP A 364 13.72 -31.54 21.01
CA ASP A 364 14.63 -30.41 21.18
C ASP A 364 15.79 -30.41 20.17
N ASP A 365 16.38 -31.57 19.87
CA ASP A 365 17.53 -31.65 18.94
C ASP A 365 17.14 -31.29 17.49
N LYS A 366 15.98 -31.73 17.02
CA LYS A 366 15.48 -31.40 15.67
C LYS A 366 15.03 -29.93 15.57
N PHE A 367 14.43 -29.39 16.64
CA PHE A 367 14.04 -27.98 16.73
C PHE A 367 15.26 -27.05 16.78
N ALA A 368 16.29 -27.42 17.54
CA ALA A 368 17.57 -26.72 17.57
C ALA A 368 18.24 -26.74 16.19
N SER A 369 18.24 -27.88 15.50
CA SER A 369 18.81 -28.00 14.15
C SER A 369 18.08 -27.16 13.10
N ALA A 370 16.75 -27.06 13.16
CA ALA A 370 15.96 -26.25 12.24
C ALA A 370 16.21 -24.75 12.47
N ASN A 371 16.18 -24.28 13.72
CA ASN A 371 16.48 -22.87 14.05
C ASN A 371 17.93 -22.50 13.74
N TYR A 372 18.88 -23.44 13.92
CA TYR A 372 20.28 -23.24 13.54
C TYR A 372 20.43 -22.92 12.04
N ARG A 373 19.66 -23.56 11.16
CA ARG A 373 19.71 -23.27 9.71
C ARG A 373 19.15 -21.89 9.37
N LEU A 374 18.17 -21.42 10.15
CA LEU A 374 17.53 -20.13 9.92
C LEU A 374 18.35 -18.96 10.46
N GLN A 375 19.32 -19.19 11.35
CA GLN A 375 20.02 -18.13 12.09
C GLN A 375 20.72 -17.06 11.22
N HIS A 376 21.07 -17.43 9.98
CA HIS A 376 21.74 -16.54 9.03
C HIS A 376 20.80 -15.96 7.96
N THR A 377 19.50 -16.26 8.04
CA THR A 377 18.51 -15.67 7.14
C THR A 377 18.19 -14.24 7.54
N VAL A 378 17.84 -13.41 6.56
CA VAL A 378 17.57 -11.98 6.76
C VAL A 378 16.51 -11.74 7.83
N ASP A 379 15.41 -12.50 7.79
CA ASP A 379 14.33 -12.39 8.77
C ASP A 379 14.79 -12.73 10.18
N PHE A 380 15.51 -13.84 10.34
CA PHE A 380 15.94 -14.29 11.66
C PHE A 380 16.97 -13.33 12.26
N MET A 381 17.91 -12.82 11.45
CA MET A 381 18.88 -11.83 11.90
C MET A 381 18.21 -10.52 12.35
N LYS A 382 17.12 -10.11 11.69
CA LYS A 382 16.39 -8.88 12.02
C LYS A 382 15.44 -9.03 13.21
N LYS A 383 14.67 -10.13 13.24
CA LYS A 383 13.54 -10.33 14.18
C LYS A 383 13.88 -11.27 15.33
N GLY A 384 14.96 -12.05 15.22
CA GLY A 384 15.31 -13.13 16.16
C GLY A 384 14.45 -14.39 16.04
N PHE A 385 13.46 -14.40 15.12
CA PHE A 385 12.62 -15.56 14.84
C PHE A 385 12.06 -15.47 13.41
N LYS A 386 11.62 -16.62 12.86
CA LYS A 386 10.85 -16.71 11.61
C LYS A 386 9.43 -17.20 11.94
N PRO A 387 8.37 -16.48 11.52
CA PRO A 387 7.00 -16.96 11.64
C PRO A 387 6.80 -18.30 10.92
N ASN A 388 5.85 -19.12 11.37
CA ASN A 388 5.56 -20.46 10.82
C ASN A 388 6.70 -21.50 10.91
N SER A 389 7.81 -21.19 11.59
CA SER A 389 8.87 -22.15 11.87
C SER A 389 8.36 -23.38 12.63
N GLN A 390 9.00 -24.54 12.37
CA GLN A 390 8.63 -25.80 13.00
C GLN A 390 8.70 -25.66 14.53
N GLY A 391 7.61 -26.01 15.23
CA GLY A 391 7.52 -26.01 16.69
C GLY A 391 7.14 -24.68 17.35
N THR A 392 6.91 -23.60 16.59
CA THR A 392 6.43 -22.31 17.13
C THR A 392 4.93 -22.06 16.89
N SER A 393 4.35 -22.69 15.88
CA SER A 393 2.92 -22.59 15.53
C SER A 393 2.41 -23.92 14.97
N ILE A 394 1.09 -24.10 14.94
CA ILE A 394 0.47 -25.27 14.29
C ILE A 394 0.70 -25.16 12.79
N GLN A 395 1.60 -25.98 12.25
CA GLN A 395 1.96 -25.93 10.84
C GLN A 395 0.85 -26.45 9.95
N SER A 396 0.77 -25.87 8.77
CA SER A 396 -0.04 -26.37 7.67
C SER A 396 0.72 -26.13 6.37
N PRO A 397 0.49 -26.96 5.33
CA PRO A 397 1.25 -26.86 4.10
C PRO A 397 0.97 -25.52 3.41
N PHE A 398 1.98 -25.00 2.70
CA PHE A 398 1.77 -23.85 1.85
C PHE A 398 0.70 -24.12 0.79
N ALA A 399 -0.03 -23.07 0.41
CA ALA A 399 -1.20 -23.16 -0.44
C ALA A 399 -1.11 -22.19 -1.63
N THR A 400 -1.71 -22.61 -2.74
CA THR A 400 -1.97 -21.71 -3.87
C THR A 400 -3.24 -20.88 -3.64
N LEU A 401 -3.40 -19.80 -4.39
CA LEU A 401 -4.66 -19.04 -4.41
C LEU A 401 -5.84 -19.91 -4.90
N GLU A 402 -5.57 -20.84 -5.81
CA GLU A 402 -6.55 -21.81 -6.29
C GLU A 402 -6.97 -22.78 -5.18
N ASP A 403 -6.01 -23.35 -4.44
CA ASP A 403 -6.28 -24.20 -3.27
C ASP A 403 -7.18 -23.48 -2.26
N LEU A 404 -6.89 -22.21 -2.00
CA LEU A 404 -7.66 -21.37 -1.07
C LEU A 404 -9.13 -21.29 -1.51
N PHE A 405 -9.40 -20.99 -2.78
CA PHE A 405 -10.77 -20.87 -3.28
C PHE A 405 -11.53 -22.19 -3.38
N ILE A 406 -10.85 -23.29 -3.64
CA ILE A 406 -11.46 -24.62 -3.75
C ILE A 406 -11.78 -25.19 -2.37
N LYS A 407 -10.85 -25.07 -1.42
CA LYS A 407 -10.95 -25.75 -0.12
C LYS A 407 -11.80 -24.98 0.90
N LEU A 408 -11.94 -23.65 0.73
CA LEU A 408 -12.73 -22.82 1.64
C LEU A 408 -14.21 -22.72 1.21
N PRO A 409 -15.16 -22.65 2.15
CA PRO A 409 -16.58 -22.37 1.87
C PRO A 409 -16.83 -21.05 1.14
N LYS A 410 -17.83 -21.01 0.24
CA LYS A 410 -18.11 -19.88 -0.68
C LYS A 410 -18.63 -18.61 0.00
N ASP A 411 -19.21 -18.73 1.19
CA ASP A 411 -19.70 -17.64 2.01
C ASP A 411 -18.58 -16.82 2.66
N LEU A 412 -17.36 -17.36 2.74
CA LEU A 412 -16.20 -16.63 3.24
C LEU A 412 -15.70 -15.60 2.22
N GLY A 413 -15.70 -14.34 2.63
CA GLY A 413 -15.12 -13.22 1.90
C GLY A 413 -13.64 -13.00 2.18
N PHE A 414 -12.94 -12.34 1.25
CA PHE A 414 -11.50 -12.09 1.30
C PHE A 414 -11.14 -10.63 1.07
N VAL A 415 -10.16 -10.14 1.85
CA VAL A 415 -9.31 -9.01 1.46
C VAL A 415 -8.00 -9.58 0.95
N ILE A 416 -7.77 -9.49 -0.35
CA ILE A 416 -6.58 -10.02 -0.99
C ILE A 416 -5.58 -8.87 -1.16
N GLU A 417 -4.50 -8.90 -0.38
CA GLU A 417 -3.35 -8.04 -0.60
C GLU A 417 -2.48 -8.61 -1.71
N LEU A 418 -2.39 -7.91 -2.83
CA LEU A 418 -1.42 -8.20 -3.89
C LEU A 418 -0.07 -7.66 -3.43
N LYS A 419 0.79 -8.58 -2.97
CA LYS A 419 2.15 -8.29 -2.53
C LYS A 419 3.03 -8.15 -3.75
N TYR A 420 3.41 -6.92 -4.05
CA TYR A 420 4.35 -6.62 -5.13
C TYR A 420 5.45 -5.73 -4.55
N PRO A 421 6.72 -6.15 -4.64
CA PRO A 421 7.80 -5.52 -3.89
C PRO A 421 8.01 -4.07 -4.31
N ARG A 422 8.13 -3.19 -3.32
CA ARG A 422 8.61 -1.82 -3.52
C ARG A 422 10.14 -1.78 -3.34
N PRO A 423 10.85 -0.77 -3.89
CA PRO A 423 12.32 -0.76 -3.86
C PRO A 423 12.95 -0.90 -2.47
N HIS A 424 12.37 -0.28 -1.44
CA HIS A 424 12.86 -0.39 -0.06
C HIS A 424 12.54 -1.77 0.55
N GLU A 425 11.39 -2.36 0.23
CA GLU A 425 11.02 -3.71 0.67
C GLU A 425 11.93 -4.77 0.06
N ALA A 426 12.28 -4.64 -1.22
CA ALA A 426 13.25 -5.51 -1.86
C ALA A 426 14.63 -5.40 -1.19
N ALA A 427 15.09 -4.17 -0.93
CA ALA A 427 16.34 -3.93 -0.20
C ALA A 427 16.30 -4.51 1.22
N ASP A 428 15.18 -4.35 1.93
CA ASP A 428 14.97 -4.90 3.27
C ASP A 428 14.96 -6.44 3.26
N ALA A 429 14.42 -7.07 2.22
CA ALA A 429 14.46 -8.52 2.04
C ALA A 429 15.81 -9.04 1.53
N SER A 430 16.79 -8.15 1.26
CA SER A 430 18.05 -8.46 0.56
C SER A 430 17.85 -9.13 -0.80
N VAL A 431 16.77 -8.75 -1.48
CA VAL A 431 16.39 -9.22 -2.82
C VAL A 431 16.76 -8.17 -3.85
N ALA A 432 17.18 -8.60 -5.05
CA ALA A 432 17.45 -7.66 -6.14
C ALA A 432 16.21 -6.81 -6.46
N PRO A 433 16.36 -5.54 -6.90
CA PRO A 433 15.25 -4.65 -7.21
C PRO A 433 14.59 -4.99 -8.57
N VAL A 434 14.21 -6.25 -8.71
CA VAL A 434 13.60 -6.89 -9.87
C VAL A 434 12.38 -7.66 -9.39
N ALA A 435 11.34 -7.72 -10.21
CA ALA A 435 10.14 -8.50 -9.95
C ALA A 435 9.51 -8.96 -11.26
N ILE A 436 8.50 -9.82 -11.19
CA ILE A 436 7.69 -10.23 -12.34
C ILE A 436 7.08 -8.97 -13.01
N GLU A 437 6.99 -8.98 -14.34
CA GLU A 437 6.38 -7.90 -15.12
C GLU A 437 4.95 -7.62 -14.58
N VAL A 438 4.67 -6.35 -14.33
CA VAL A 438 3.52 -5.96 -13.50
C VAL A 438 2.17 -6.34 -14.13
N ASN A 439 2.07 -6.40 -15.46
CA ASN A 439 0.86 -6.88 -16.12
C ASN A 439 0.72 -8.39 -15.95
N ALA A 440 1.78 -9.16 -16.22
CA ALA A 440 1.79 -10.61 -16.05
C ALA A 440 1.39 -10.99 -14.62
N PHE A 441 2.01 -10.37 -13.62
CA PHE A 441 1.71 -10.56 -12.20
C PHE A 441 0.21 -10.42 -11.89
N ILE A 442 -0.41 -9.32 -12.33
CA ILE A 442 -1.84 -9.07 -12.09
C ILE A 442 -2.72 -10.03 -12.91
N ASP A 443 -2.35 -10.32 -14.15
CA ASP A 443 -3.18 -11.11 -15.06
C ASP A 443 -3.34 -12.55 -14.58
N VAL A 444 -2.28 -13.20 -14.07
CA VAL A 444 -2.41 -14.55 -13.50
C VAL A 444 -3.22 -14.57 -12.21
N ILE A 445 -3.13 -13.54 -11.37
CA ILE A 445 -3.94 -13.44 -10.14
C ILE A 445 -5.43 -13.26 -10.51
N LEU A 446 -5.74 -12.29 -11.39
CA LEU A 446 -7.11 -12.03 -11.81
C LEU A 446 -7.73 -13.22 -12.55
N ASP A 447 -6.95 -13.97 -13.33
CA ASP A 447 -7.41 -15.19 -13.98
C ASP A 447 -7.85 -16.25 -12.95
N LYS A 448 -7.07 -16.49 -11.89
CA LYS A 448 -7.47 -17.39 -10.80
C LYS A 448 -8.70 -16.89 -10.05
N ILE A 449 -8.78 -15.59 -9.75
CA ILE A 449 -9.94 -14.98 -9.10
C ILE A 449 -11.20 -15.12 -9.95
N HIS A 450 -11.13 -14.87 -11.26
CA HIS A 450 -12.29 -15.00 -12.15
C HIS A 450 -12.77 -16.44 -12.31
N ARG A 451 -11.84 -17.41 -12.34
CA ARG A 451 -12.17 -18.83 -12.50
C ARG A 451 -12.73 -19.46 -11.22
N PHE A 452 -12.14 -19.15 -10.07
CA PHE A 452 -12.42 -19.88 -8.82
C PHE A 452 -13.06 -19.02 -7.71
N GLY A 453 -12.97 -17.70 -7.80
CA GLY A 453 -13.51 -16.76 -6.81
C GLY A 453 -14.99 -16.41 -6.98
N ALA A 454 -15.68 -16.95 -7.99
CA ALA A 454 -17.04 -16.58 -8.33
C ALA A 454 -18.04 -16.81 -7.17
N GLY A 455 -18.84 -15.79 -6.88
CA GLY A 455 -19.85 -15.81 -5.81
C GLY A 455 -19.34 -15.44 -4.42
N ARG A 456 -18.06 -15.07 -4.30
CA ARG A 456 -17.46 -14.60 -3.04
C ARG A 456 -17.41 -13.08 -2.98
N ASN A 457 -17.42 -12.54 -1.77
CA ASN A 457 -17.06 -11.14 -1.54
C ASN A 457 -15.52 -11.01 -1.55
N ILE A 458 -14.96 -10.38 -2.57
CA ILE A 458 -13.50 -10.23 -2.73
C ILE A 458 -13.16 -8.76 -2.86
N VAL A 459 -12.31 -8.27 -1.96
CA VAL A 459 -11.71 -6.93 -1.97
C VAL A 459 -10.25 -7.06 -2.36
N LEU A 460 -9.80 -6.28 -3.33
CA LEU A 460 -8.40 -6.26 -3.75
C LEU A 460 -7.70 -5.07 -3.11
N ALA A 461 -6.52 -5.29 -2.55
CA ALA A 461 -5.75 -4.24 -1.91
C ALA A 461 -4.25 -4.34 -2.24
N SER A 462 -3.53 -3.23 -2.15
CA SER A 462 -2.07 -3.24 -2.26
C SER A 462 -1.45 -1.98 -1.65
N PHE A 463 -0.23 -2.10 -1.15
CA PHE A 463 0.64 -0.96 -0.81
C PHE A 463 1.28 -0.30 -2.03
N THR A 464 1.29 -1.00 -3.17
CA THR A 464 2.02 -0.57 -4.37
C THR A 464 1.08 0.22 -5.30
N PRO A 465 1.32 1.52 -5.50
CA PRO A 465 0.44 2.36 -6.31
C PRO A 465 0.27 1.86 -7.75
N GLU A 466 1.31 1.31 -8.37
CA GLU A 466 1.28 0.74 -9.72
C GLU A 466 0.27 -0.41 -9.81
N ILE A 467 0.23 -1.28 -8.80
CA ILE A 467 -0.75 -2.36 -8.72
C ILE A 467 -2.17 -1.80 -8.63
N CYS A 468 -2.40 -0.83 -7.74
CA CYS A 468 -3.72 -0.21 -7.60
C CYS A 468 -4.20 0.46 -8.90
N ILE A 469 -3.28 1.14 -9.60
CA ILE A 469 -3.54 1.74 -10.92
C ILE A 469 -3.97 0.67 -11.93
N LEU A 470 -3.22 -0.43 -12.05
CA LEU A 470 -3.56 -1.49 -13.01
C LEU A 470 -4.86 -2.21 -12.63
N LEU A 471 -5.09 -2.46 -11.33
CA LEU A 471 -6.33 -3.04 -10.82
C LEU A 471 -7.55 -2.19 -11.20
N SER A 472 -7.48 -0.86 -11.07
CA SER A 472 -8.59 0.04 -11.46
C SER A 472 -9.01 -0.10 -12.92
N ARG A 473 -8.09 -0.57 -13.76
CA ARG A 473 -8.32 -0.78 -15.19
C ARG A 473 -8.75 -2.20 -15.52
N LYS A 474 -8.11 -3.19 -14.88
CA LYS A 474 -8.24 -4.63 -15.20
C LYS A 474 -9.32 -5.34 -14.37
N ALA A 475 -9.46 -5.00 -13.08
CA ALA A 475 -10.30 -5.71 -12.12
C ALA A 475 -11.70 -5.08 -11.94
N ARG A 476 -12.36 -4.72 -13.05
CA ARG A 476 -13.68 -4.07 -12.98
C ARG A 476 -14.71 -5.00 -12.32
N GLY A 477 -15.34 -4.50 -11.27
CA GLY A 477 -16.34 -5.23 -10.50
C GLY A 477 -15.86 -5.53 -9.08
N TYR A 478 -14.54 -5.65 -8.86
CA TYR A 478 -14.01 -5.84 -7.51
C TYR A 478 -13.74 -4.50 -6.82
N PRO A 479 -14.13 -4.36 -5.54
CA PRO A 479 -13.68 -3.27 -4.70
C PRO A 479 -12.15 -3.19 -4.62
N ILE A 480 -11.61 -1.99 -4.73
CA ILE A 480 -10.16 -1.74 -4.65
C ILE A 480 -9.89 -0.85 -3.46
N MET A 481 -8.97 -1.26 -2.58
CA MET A 481 -8.51 -0.46 -1.44
C MET A 481 -7.01 -0.17 -1.54
N PHE A 482 -6.63 1.10 -1.38
CA PHE A 482 -5.23 1.49 -1.35
C PHE A 482 -4.69 1.46 0.08
N ILE A 483 -3.64 0.67 0.33
CA ILE A 483 -3.03 0.54 1.65
C ILE A 483 -1.86 1.52 1.76
N THR A 484 -1.77 2.24 2.89
CA THR A 484 -0.66 3.15 3.12
C THR A 484 -0.28 3.33 4.59
N ASN A 485 1.00 3.60 4.83
CA ASN A 485 1.54 4.02 6.11
C ASN A 485 1.25 5.50 6.45
N ALA A 486 0.90 6.34 5.46
CA ALA A 486 0.49 7.74 5.61
C ALA A 486 1.28 8.56 6.67
N GLY A 487 2.61 8.51 6.62
CA GLY A 487 3.47 9.28 7.54
C GLY A 487 3.83 8.55 8.85
N LYS A 488 3.52 7.25 8.96
CA LYS A 488 4.05 6.38 10.02
C LYS A 488 5.57 6.36 10.00
N ARG A 489 6.17 6.46 11.18
CA ARG A 489 7.63 6.39 11.37
C ARG A 489 8.07 4.98 11.76
N PRO A 490 9.27 4.54 11.34
CA PRO A 490 10.15 5.22 10.38
C PRO A 490 9.52 5.26 8.97
N ILE A 491 9.67 6.39 8.27
CA ILE A 491 9.14 6.54 6.90
C ILE A 491 10.10 5.80 5.98
N THR A 492 9.90 4.50 5.76
CA THR A 492 10.78 3.69 4.91
C THR A 492 10.35 3.66 3.45
N ASP A 493 9.04 3.78 3.18
CA ASP A 493 8.50 3.66 1.83
C ASP A 493 8.86 4.82 0.89
N MET A 494 9.01 6.01 1.44
CA MET A 494 9.32 7.25 0.72
C MET A 494 8.39 7.51 -0.47
N GLU A 495 7.22 6.89 -0.53
CA GLU A 495 6.31 6.94 -1.68
C GLU A 495 5.43 8.18 -1.59
N LYS A 496 5.61 9.13 -2.52
CA LYS A 496 4.90 10.41 -2.54
C LYS A 496 3.37 10.23 -2.54
N ARG A 497 2.85 9.28 -3.32
CA ARG A 497 1.39 9.04 -3.49
C ARG A 497 0.71 8.44 -2.24
N GLY A 498 1.48 7.79 -1.38
CA GLY A 498 1.01 7.23 -0.11
C GLY A 498 1.36 8.08 1.10
N ALA A 499 2.04 9.21 0.93
CA ALA A 499 2.82 9.77 2.03
C ALA A 499 2.02 10.43 3.16
N SER A 500 0.73 10.69 2.95
CA SER A 500 -0.18 11.24 3.95
C SER A 500 -1.62 10.83 3.67
N LEU A 501 -2.50 11.01 4.66
CA LEU A 501 -3.93 10.77 4.48
C LEU A 501 -4.51 11.66 3.36
N GLN A 502 -4.10 12.93 3.31
CA GLN A 502 -4.52 13.86 2.26
C GLN A 502 -4.23 13.33 0.86
N VAL A 503 -2.97 12.94 0.62
CA VAL A 503 -2.53 12.49 -0.71
C VAL A 503 -3.15 11.13 -1.04
N ALA A 504 -3.29 10.24 -0.06
CA ALA A 504 -3.94 8.95 -0.25
C ALA A 504 -5.42 9.08 -0.66
N ILE A 505 -6.17 10.00 -0.05
CA ILE A 505 -7.57 10.29 -0.45
C ILE A 505 -7.61 10.85 -1.87
N GLN A 506 -6.72 11.78 -2.21
CA GLN A 506 -6.66 12.35 -3.57
C GLN A 506 -6.35 11.27 -4.60
N PHE A 507 -5.36 10.42 -4.33
CA PHE A 507 -4.97 9.31 -5.19
C PHE A 507 -6.11 8.30 -5.36
N ALA A 508 -6.78 7.91 -4.27
CA ALA A 508 -7.90 6.98 -4.32
C ALA A 508 -9.09 7.53 -5.12
N ARG A 509 -9.45 8.80 -4.93
CA ARG A 509 -10.53 9.44 -5.68
C ARG A 509 -10.18 9.63 -7.14
N GLN A 510 -8.93 9.99 -7.43
CA GLN A 510 -8.45 10.12 -8.80
C GLN A 510 -8.68 8.81 -9.57
N TRP A 511 -8.20 7.69 -9.03
CA TRP A 511 -8.28 6.38 -9.70
C TRP A 511 -9.56 5.60 -9.43
N ASN A 512 -10.56 6.25 -8.82
CA ASN A 512 -11.87 5.66 -8.49
C ASN A 512 -11.77 4.34 -7.70
N PHE A 513 -10.91 4.33 -6.67
CA PHE A 513 -10.85 3.24 -5.71
C PHE A 513 -12.06 3.27 -4.77
N THR A 514 -12.38 2.12 -4.18
CA THR A 514 -13.49 1.99 -3.23
C THR A 514 -13.14 2.56 -1.85
N GLY A 515 -11.88 2.47 -1.44
CA GLY A 515 -11.47 2.93 -0.11
C GLY A 515 -9.97 3.03 0.10
N VAL A 516 -9.60 3.38 1.32
CA VAL A 516 -8.22 3.46 1.79
C VAL A 516 -8.05 2.66 3.09
N VAL A 517 -6.89 2.04 3.25
CA VAL A 517 -6.50 1.31 4.46
C VAL A 517 -5.27 2.00 5.05
N LEU A 518 -5.37 2.51 6.27
CA LEU A 518 -4.27 3.23 6.93
C LEU A 518 -3.77 2.50 8.18
N ALA A 519 -2.52 2.80 8.55
CA ALA A 519 -2.02 2.43 9.85
C ALA A 519 -2.90 3.07 10.96
N ALA A 520 -3.39 2.24 11.88
CA ALA A 520 -4.40 2.59 12.87
C ALA A 520 -3.99 3.75 13.79
N GLU A 521 -2.68 3.97 13.99
CA GLU A 521 -2.16 5.08 14.77
C GLU A 521 -2.68 6.44 14.28
N THR A 522 -2.86 6.62 12.97
CA THR A 522 -3.40 7.85 12.38
C THR A 522 -4.80 8.16 12.92
N PHE A 523 -5.66 7.15 12.99
CA PHE A 523 -7.04 7.31 13.43
C PHE A 523 -7.18 7.32 14.94
N LEU A 524 -6.33 6.60 15.67
CA LEU A 524 -6.28 6.72 17.12
C LEU A 524 -5.82 8.11 17.56
N LEU A 525 -4.89 8.72 16.82
CA LEU A 525 -4.45 10.09 17.07
C LEU A 525 -5.49 11.14 16.74
N CYS A 526 -6.33 10.90 15.74
CA CYS A 526 -7.34 11.86 15.27
C CYS A 526 -8.59 11.11 14.76
N PRO A 527 -9.49 10.62 15.65
CA PRO A 527 -10.63 9.79 15.24
C PRO A 527 -11.59 10.47 14.26
N ARG A 528 -11.75 11.80 14.37
CA ARG A 528 -12.59 12.61 13.46
C ARG A 528 -12.18 12.54 11.99
N LEU A 529 -10.94 12.11 11.69
CA LEU A 529 -10.47 11.92 10.31
C LEU A 529 -11.12 10.71 9.62
N ILE A 530 -11.66 9.74 10.36
CA ILE A 530 -12.40 8.60 9.80
C ILE A 530 -13.60 9.10 8.99
N GLN A 531 -14.43 9.96 9.59
CA GLN A 531 -15.59 10.53 8.92
C GLN A 531 -15.22 11.47 7.78
N TYR A 532 -14.05 12.13 7.85
CA TYR A 532 -13.54 12.89 6.71
C TYR A 532 -13.26 11.98 5.49
N VAL A 533 -12.69 10.79 5.70
CA VAL A 533 -12.50 9.78 4.63
C VAL A 533 -13.84 9.34 4.06
N GLN A 534 -14.80 8.99 4.93
CA GLN A 534 -16.13 8.52 4.50
C GLN A 534 -16.88 9.58 3.70
N ARG A 535 -16.85 10.84 4.16
CA ARG A 535 -17.45 11.98 3.43
C ARG A 535 -16.70 12.33 2.14
N SER A 536 -15.49 11.80 1.95
CA SER A 536 -14.77 11.86 0.68
C SER A 536 -15.29 10.84 -0.35
N GLY A 537 -16.26 10.00 0.02
CA GLY A 537 -16.83 8.94 -0.82
C GLY A 537 -16.00 7.66 -0.83
N LEU A 538 -15.18 7.43 0.21
CA LEU A 538 -14.27 6.29 0.32
C LEU A 538 -14.58 5.48 1.57
N LEU A 539 -14.52 4.15 1.47
CA LEU A 539 -14.47 3.29 2.66
C LEU A 539 -13.17 3.51 3.43
N CYS A 540 -13.26 3.51 4.75
CA CYS A 540 -12.18 3.73 5.68
C CYS A 540 -11.86 2.46 6.46
N ALA A 541 -10.63 1.96 6.29
CA ALA A 541 -10.14 0.79 7.02
C ALA A 541 -8.84 1.09 7.76
N SER A 542 -8.55 0.31 8.80
CA SER A 542 -7.26 0.39 9.50
C SER A 542 -6.60 -0.97 9.71
N TYR A 543 -5.27 -0.95 9.84
CA TYR A 543 -4.45 -2.11 10.18
C TYR A 543 -3.38 -1.75 11.22
N GLY A 544 -2.80 -2.78 11.85
CA GLY A 544 -1.64 -2.68 12.73
C GLY A 544 -1.88 -3.27 14.11
N LEU A 545 -0.80 -3.49 14.85
CA LEU A 545 -0.84 -4.20 16.14
C LEU A 545 -1.77 -3.54 17.17
N VAL A 546 -1.90 -2.22 17.12
CA VAL A 546 -2.77 -1.46 18.04
C VAL A 546 -4.26 -1.75 17.85
N ASN A 547 -4.67 -2.34 16.71
CA ASN A 547 -6.04 -2.82 16.51
C ASN A 547 -6.37 -4.05 17.36
N ASN A 548 -5.36 -4.75 17.89
CA ASN A 548 -5.55 -5.90 18.77
C ASN A 548 -5.86 -5.52 20.22
N VAL A 549 -5.88 -4.22 20.53
CA VAL A 549 -6.27 -3.67 21.83
C VAL A 549 -7.76 -3.33 21.79
N PRO A 550 -8.61 -3.96 22.63
CA PRO A 550 -10.06 -3.75 22.63
C PRO A 550 -10.49 -2.27 22.72
N GLU A 551 -9.80 -1.48 23.55
CA GLU A 551 -10.09 -0.07 23.77
C GLU A 551 -9.84 0.74 22.49
N ASN A 552 -8.73 0.49 21.81
CA ASN A 552 -8.39 1.13 20.54
C ASN A 552 -9.34 0.73 19.41
N ALA A 553 -9.77 -0.53 19.38
CA ALA A 553 -10.78 -0.98 18.43
C ALA A 553 -12.10 -0.23 18.65
N LYS A 554 -12.56 -0.11 19.91
CA LYS A 554 -13.78 0.63 20.27
C LYS A 554 -13.71 2.10 19.84
N VAL A 555 -12.61 2.81 20.11
CA VAL A 555 -12.43 4.21 19.68
C VAL A 555 -12.64 4.39 18.18
N GLN A 556 -12.11 3.46 17.36
CA GLN A 556 -12.27 3.52 15.90
C GLN A 556 -13.68 3.16 15.46
N VAL A 557 -14.32 2.17 16.09
CA VAL A 557 -15.72 1.80 15.83
C VAL A 557 -16.67 2.94 16.18
N ASP A 558 -16.49 3.58 17.34
CA ASP A 558 -17.31 4.71 17.80
C ASP A 558 -17.15 5.94 16.89
N ALA A 559 -15.96 6.10 16.30
CA ALA A 559 -15.71 7.13 15.29
C ALA A 559 -16.31 6.80 13.90
N GLY A 560 -16.73 5.55 13.70
CA GLY A 560 -17.47 5.10 12.52
C GLY A 560 -16.63 4.34 11.48
N ILE A 561 -15.51 3.71 11.84
CA ILE A 561 -14.66 3.00 10.85
C ILE A 561 -15.42 1.88 10.12
N ASP A 562 -15.19 1.71 8.81
CA ASP A 562 -15.92 0.70 8.03
C ASP A 562 -15.32 -0.71 8.20
N MET A 563 -14.00 -0.82 8.32
CA MET A 563 -13.29 -2.09 8.38
C MET A 563 -12.09 -2.07 9.35
N LEU A 564 -11.98 -3.11 10.17
CA LEU A 564 -10.87 -3.31 11.10
C LEU A 564 -10.09 -4.58 10.76
N ILE A 565 -8.84 -4.41 10.36
CA ILE A 565 -7.90 -5.52 10.16
C ILE A 565 -7.20 -5.78 11.49
N VAL A 566 -7.41 -6.98 12.03
CA VAL A 566 -6.93 -7.40 13.36
C VAL A 566 -6.21 -8.73 13.28
N ASP A 567 -5.26 -8.95 14.17
CA ASP A 567 -4.68 -10.27 14.39
C ASP A 567 -5.57 -11.10 15.31
N ARG A 568 -5.97 -10.54 16.46
CA ARG A 568 -6.73 -11.25 17.51
C ARG A 568 -8.25 -11.17 17.26
N VAL A 569 -8.71 -11.78 16.18
CA VAL A 569 -10.12 -11.73 15.73
C VAL A 569 -11.11 -12.06 16.85
N GLY A 570 -10.94 -13.20 17.53
CA GLY A 570 -11.87 -13.64 18.59
C GLY A 570 -11.94 -12.69 19.79
N LEU A 571 -10.81 -12.09 20.18
CA LEU A 571 -10.74 -11.13 21.27
C LEU A 571 -11.53 -9.86 20.93
N ILE A 572 -11.27 -9.30 19.74
CA ILE A 572 -11.91 -8.05 19.30
C ILE A 572 -13.39 -8.27 19.02
N ALA A 573 -13.77 -9.37 18.36
CA ALA A 573 -15.17 -9.72 18.13
C ALA A 573 -15.96 -9.78 19.46
N LYS A 574 -15.40 -10.43 20.49
CA LYS A 574 -16.02 -10.50 21.82
C LYS A 574 -16.13 -9.13 22.49
N ALA A 575 -15.06 -8.32 22.41
CA ALA A 575 -15.04 -6.98 22.99
C ALA A 575 -16.09 -6.06 22.35
N LEU A 576 -16.26 -6.11 21.03
CA LEU A 576 -17.25 -5.30 20.31
C LEU A 576 -18.69 -5.78 20.55
N ALA A 577 -18.92 -7.10 20.66
CA ALA A 577 -20.23 -7.66 20.98
C ALA A 577 -20.71 -7.26 22.39
N SER A 578 -19.81 -7.27 23.38
CA SER A 578 -20.16 -6.90 24.77
C SER A 578 -20.66 -5.47 24.91
N THR A 579 -20.21 -4.54 24.06
CA THR A 579 -20.66 -3.14 24.07
C THR A 579 -22.07 -3.00 23.49
N GLN A 580 -22.42 -3.77 22.46
CA GLN A 580 -23.75 -3.72 21.83
C GLN A 580 -24.86 -4.25 22.76
N GLU A 581 -24.56 -5.22 23.62
CA GLU A 581 -25.52 -5.73 24.62
C GLU A 581 -25.81 -4.73 25.75
N VAL A 582 -24.82 -3.89 26.11
CA VAL A 582 -25.01 -2.85 27.14
C VAL A 582 -25.83 -1.68 26.61
N VAL A 583 -25.67 -1.31 25.34
CA VAL A 583 -26.46 -0.25 24.69
C VAL A 583 -27.92 -0.66 24.47
N ASN A 584 -28.21 -1.95 24.26
CA ASN A 584 -29.58 -2.46 24.10
C ASN A 584 -30.32 -2.74 25.43
N ARG A 585 -29.63 -2.63 26.58
CA ARG A 585 -30.21 -2.86 27.92
C ARG A 585 -30.45 -1.57 28.73
N ASN A 586 -29.97 -0.44 28.25
CA ASN A 586 -30.25 0.90 28.78
C ASN A 586 -31.15 1.65 27.79
#